data_AF-A0A529L7M1-F1
#
_entry.id   AF-A0A529L7M1-F1
#
_cell.length_a   1.000
_cell.length_b   1.000
_cell.length_c   1.000
_cell.angle_alpha   90.00
_cell.angle_beta   90.00
_cell.angle_gamma   90.00
#
_symmetry.space_group_name_H-M   'P 1'
#
loop_
_entity.id
_entity.type
_entity.pdbx_description
1 polymer ?
#
loop_
_entity_poly.entity_id
_entity_poly.type
_entity_poly.pdbx_seq_one_letter_code
_entity_poly.pdbx_strand_id
1 'polypeptide(L)'
;FVKRATYIVLEIASLADAIDFLSDWPEDQRDLIHQTALQACYDAEDGHKPLSAANHAFIDFARKVAILEDPISAMQWIAACKKRRA
;
A
#
# COMPACT_ATOMS: atom_id res chain seq x y z
N PHE A 1 -2.95 2.53 4.48
CA PHE A 1 -2.04 1.63 5.21
C PHE A 1 -2.14 0.24 4.62
N VAL A 2 -1.03 -0.50 4.56
CA VAL A 2 -0.99 -1.87 4.06
C VAL A 2 -0.25 -2.79 5.04
N LYS A 3 -0.70 -4.03 5.16
CA LYS A 3 -0.02 -5.07 5.92
C LYS A 3 1.15 -5.62 5.10
N ARG A 4 2.38 -5.52 5.63
CA ARG A 4 3.59 -6.11 5.02
C ARG A 4 3.97 -7.44 5.66
N ALA A 5 3.67 -7.61 6.95
CA ALA A 5 3.88 -8.86 7.67
C ALA A 5 2.84 -9.00 8.80
N THR A 6 2.82 -10.15 9.48
CA THR A 6 1.85 -10.47 10.55
C THR A 6 1.65 -9.35 11.56
N TYR A 7 2.71 -8.64 11.92
CA TYR A 7 2.71 -7.56 12.90
C TYR A 7 3.27 -6.23 12.36
N ILE A 8 3.37 -6.10 11.03
CA ILE A 8 3.94 -4.90 10.39
C ILE A 8 2.91 -4.31 9.45
N VAL A 9 2.50 -3.07 9.75
CA VAL A 9 1.66 -2.23 8.92
C VAL A 9 2.49 -1.03 8.46
N LEU A 10 2.41 -0.71 7.17
CA LEU A 10 3.10 0.42 6.56
C LEU A 10 2.11 1.48 6.09
N GLU A 11 2.52 2.73 6.22
CA GLU A 11 1.92 3.84 5.52
C GLU A 11 2.56 3.95 4.12
N ILE A 12 1.75 4.20 3.11
CA ILE A 12 2.21 4.51 1.75
C ILE A 12 1.91 5.99 1.58
N ALA A 13 2.93 6.83 1.70
CA ALA A 13 2.78 8.29 1.80
C ALA A 13 3.07 8.99 0.46
N SER A 14 3.67 8.29 -0.50
CA SER A 14 4.07 8.83 -1.80
C SER A 14 3.98 7.79 -2.93
N LEU A 15 4.13 8.26 -4.18
CA LEU A 15 4.26 7.38 -5.35
C LEU A 15 5.52 6.50 -5.24
N ALA A 16 6.64 7.06 -4.81
CA ALA A 16 7.88 6.31 -4.62
C ALA A 16 7.69 5.16 -3.62
N ASP A 17 7.02 5.41 -2.47
CA ASP A 17 6.72 4.34 -1.51
C ASP A 17 5.86 3.23 -2.14
N ALA A 18 4.90 3.60 -2.98
CA ALA A 18 4.02 2.65 -3.67
C ALA A 18 4.78 1.81 -4.70
N ILE A 19 5.67 2.44 -5.48
CA ILE A 19 6.51 1.79 -6.49
C ILE A 19 7.48 0.83 -5.82
N ASP A 20 8.18 1.25 -4.78
CA ASP A 20 9.11 0.40 -4.03
C ASP A 20 8.36 -0.80 -3.43
N PHE A 21 7.20 -0.56 -2.81
CA PHE A 21 6.37 -1.62 -2.24
C PHE A 21 5.96 -2.66 -3.29
N LEU A 22 5.50 -2.21 -4.46
CA LEU A 22 5.10 -3.09 -5.55
C LEU A 22 6.30 -3.79 -6.19
N SER A 23 7.44 -3.12 -6.31
CA SER A 23 8.68 -3.69 -6.88
C SER A 23 9.25 -4.81 -6.01
N ASP A 24 9.10 -4.70 -4.69
CA ASP A 24 9.49 -5.72 -3.72
C ASP A 24 8.48 -6.87 -3.59
N TRP A 25 7.34 -6.81 -4.28
CA TRP A 25 6.27 -7.81 -4.15
C TRP A 25 6.75 -9.20 -4.62
N PRO A 26 6.43 -10.31 -3.92
CA PRO A 26 6.90 -11.65 -4.27
C PRO A 26 6.56 -12.03 -5.72
N GLU A 27 7.56 -12.51 -6.48
CA GLU A 27 7.43 -12.78 -7.91
C GLU A 27 6.32 -13.78 -8.23
N ASP A 28 6.15 -14.79 -7.38
CA ASP A 28 5.10 -15.82 -7.47
C ASP A 28 3.69 -15.28 -7.26
N GLN A 29 3.57 -14.07 -6.71
CA GLN A 29 2.30 -13.40 -6.40
C GLN A 29 2.05 -12.16 -7.27
N ARG A 30 2.89 -11.92 -8.30
CA ARG A 30 2.70 -10.83 -9.26
C ARG A 30 1.67 -11.24 -10.32
N ASP A 31 0.42 -10.88 -10.07
CA ASP A 31 -0.67 -11.06 -11.02
C ASP A 31 -0.86 -9.83 -11.94
N LEU A 32 -1.86 -9.86 -12.81
CA LEU A 32 -2.18 -8.75 -13.71
C LEU A 32 -2.54 -7.47 -12.94
N ILE A 33 -3.14 -7.60 -11.75
CA ILE A 33 -3.58 -6.45 -10.94
C ILE A 33 -2.34 -5.77 -10.34
N HIS A 34 -1.36 -6.55 -9.86
CA HIS A 34 -0.04 -6.04 -9.46
C HIS A 34 0.62 -5.24 -10.58
N GLN A 35 0.73 -5.82 -11.79
CA GLN A 35 1.37 -5.15 -12.93
C GLN A 35 0.64 -3.85 -13.32
N THR A 36 -0.69 -3.88 -13.29
CA THR A 36 -1.51 -2.70 -13.59
C THR A 36 -1.31 -1.60 -12.55
N ALA A 37 -1.22 -1.95 -11.27
CA ALA A 37 -0.95 -1.00 -10.20
C ALA A 37 0.44 -0.38 -10.34
N LEU A 38 1.46 -1.19 -10.61
CA LEU A 38 2.83 -0.71 -10.78
C LEU A 38 2.96 0.23 -11.99
N GLN A 39 2.36 -0.13 -13.13
CA GLN A 39 2.34 0.74 -14.31
C GLN A 39 1.61 2.06 -14.02
N ALA A 40 0.47 2.01 -13.32
CA ALA A 40 -0.25 3.24 -12.98
C ALA A 40 0.55 4.17 -12.06
N CYS A 41 1.37 3.62 -11.16
CA CYS A 41 2.28 4.39 -10.33
C CYS A 41 3.38 5.06 -11.15
N TYR A 42 4.03 4.34 -12.07
CA TYR A 42 5.02 4.93 -12.98
C TYR A 42 4.41 5.99 -13.90
N ASP A 43 3.26 5.71 -14.51
CA ASP A 43 2.56 6.69 -15.35
C ASP A 43 2.24 7.97 -14.58
N ALA A 44 1.95 7.88 -13.29
CA ALA A 44 1.69 9.05 -12.46
C ALA A 44 2.96 9.79 -12.04
N GLU A 45 4.06 9.06 -11.79
CA GLU A 45 5.38 9.63 -11.49
C GLU A 45 5.93 10.42 -12.69
N ASP A 46 5.78 9.88 -13.90
CA ASP A 46 6.14 10.53 -15.16
C ASP A 46 5.16 11.64 -15.58
N GLY A 47 4.05 11.82 -14.85
CA GLY A 47 3.03 12.83 -15.13
C GLY A 47 2.10 12.52 -16.31
N HIS A 48 2.13 11.29 -16.83
CA HIS A 48 1.22 10.81 -17.87
C HIS A 48 -0.21 10.57 -17.37
N LYS A 49 -0.37 10.22 -16.09
CA LYS A 49 -1.67 10.01 -15.43
C LYS A 49 -1.78 10.81 -14.14
N PRO A 50 -3.01 11.16 -13.69
CA PRO A 50 -3.18 11.84 -12.41
C PRO A 50 -2.86 10.90 -11.25
N LEU A 51 -2.41 11.48 -10.13
CA LEU A 51 -2.12 10.76 -8.88
C LEU A 51 -3.32 9.91 -8.40
N SER A 52 -4.55 10.34 -8.65
CA SER A 52 -5.76 9.59 -8.31
C SER A 52 -5.85 8.25 -9.03
N ALA A 53 -5.35 8.14 -10.25
CA ALA A 53 -5.34 6.88 -11.00
C ALA A 53 -4.39 5.86 -10.35
N ALA A 54 -3.19 6.29 -9.97
CA ALA A 54 -2.24 5.46 -9.22
C ALA A 54 -2.81 5.05 -7.86
N ASN A 55 -3.42 6.00 -7.14
CA ASN A 55 -4.02 5.73 -5.83
C ASN A 55 -5.13 4.67 -5.90
N HIS A 56 -6.06 4.79 -6.86
CA HIS A 56 -7.11 3.81 -7.06
C HIS A 56 -6.55 2.43 -7.43
N ALA A 57 -5.61 2.37 -8.38
CA ALA A 57 -5.01 1.10 -8.79
C ALA A 57 -4.28 0.41 -7.63
N PHE A 58 -3.55 1.17 -6.81
CA PHE A 58 -2.89 0.65 -5.61
C PHE A 58 -3.90 0.13 -4.56
N ILE A 59 -4.99 0.87 -4.32
CA ILE A 59 -6.06 0.43 -3.40
C ILE A 59 -6.71 -0.86 -3.88
N ASP A 60 -7.01 -0.97 -5.17
CA ASP A 60 -7.64 -2.17 -5.75
C ASP A 60 -6.71 -3.39 -5.64
N PHE A 61 -5.42 -3.20 -5.91
CA PHE A 61 -4.40 -4.20 -5.64
C PHE A 61 -4.37 -4.61 -4.15
N ALA A 62 -4.27 -3.65 -3.24
CA ALA A 62 -4.18 -3.93 -1.80
C ALA A 62 -5.43 -4.66 -1.26
N ARG A 63 -6.62 -4.34 -1.80
CA ARG A 63 -7.85 -5.06 -1.51
C ARG A 63 -7.82 -6.48 -2.06
N LYS A 64 -7.38 -6.66 -3.31
CA LYS A 64 -7.33 -7.95 -3.99
C LYS A 64 -6.46 -8.96 -3.23
N VAL A 65 -5.32 -8.53 -2.72
CA VAL A 65 -4.39 -9.39 -1.95
C VAL A 65 -4.64 -9.35 -0.45
N ALA A 66 -5.76 -8.75 -0.02
CA ALA A 66 -6.22 -8.68 1.37
C ALA A 66 -5.20 -8.10 2.37
N ILE A 67 -4.46 -7.06 1.95
CA ILE A 67 -3.51 -6.33 2.79
C ILE A 67 -3.93 -4.90 3.09
N LEU A 68 -5.04 -4.41 2.53
CA LEU A 68 -5.53 -3.07 2.82
C LEU A 68 -6.00 -2.97 4.28
N GLU A 69 -5.34 -2.15 5.07
CA GLU A 69 -5.67 -1.92 6.47
C GLU A 69 -6.45 -0.62 6.64
N ASP A 70 -7.50 -0.68 7.46
CA ASP A 70 -8.29 0.49 7.83
C ASP A 70 -7.45 1.42 8.74
N PRO A 71 -7.30 2.72 8.39
CA PRO A 71 -6.47 3.65 9.15
C PRO A 71 -6.91 3.78 10.61
N ILE A 72 -8.22 3.73 10.89
CA ILE A 72 -8.76 3.89 12.24
C ILE A 72 -8.38 2.66 13.07
N SER A 73 -8.55 1.47 12.51
CA SER A 73 -8.16 0.20 13.13
C SER A 73 -6.65 0.11 13.37
N ALA A 74 -5.83 0.55 12.41
CA ALA A 74 -4.38 0.62 12.58
C ALA A 74 -3.96 1.59 13.71
N MET A 75 -4.62 2.74 13.80
CA MET A 75 -4.36 3.74 14.86
C MET A 75 -4.79 3.28 16.25
N GLN A 76 -5.84 2.44 16.40
CA GLN A 76 -6.27 1.92 17.71
C GLN A 76 -5.16 1.12 18.40
N TRP A 77 -4.40 0.29 17.66
CA TRP A 77 -3.26 -0.45 18.24
C TRP A 77 -2.10 0.47 18.64
N ILE A 78 -1.82 1.51 17.84
CA ILE A 78 -0.81 2.54 18.16
C ILE A 78 -1.21 3.28 19.45
N ALA A 79 -2.48 3.64 19.60
CA ALA A 79 -3.01 4.28 20.80
C ALA A 79 -2.99 3.35 22.03
N ALA A 80 -3.35 2.07 21.85
CA ALA A 80 -3.32 1.07 22.92
C ALA A 80 -1.89 0.79 23.43
N CYS A 81 -0.89 0.78 22.55
CA CYS A 81 0.52 0.63 22.94
C CYS A 81 1.04 1.81 23.78
N LYS A 82 0.50 3.03 23.61
CA LYS A 82 0.86 4.18 24.47
C LYS A 82 0.34 4.05 25.92
N LYS A 83 -0.79 3.36 26.15
CA LYS A 83 -1.37 3.21 27.50
C LYS A 83 -0.62 2.25 28.43
N ARG A 84 0.29 1.41 27.91
CA ARG A 84 1.08 0.46 28.73
C ARG A 84 2.42 1.01 29.25
N ARG A 85 2.70 2.30 29.02
CA ARG A 85 3.91 2.99 29.50
C ARG A 85 3.62 4.14 30.48
N ALA A 86 2.40 4.22 31.01
CA ALA A 86 2.03 5.15 32.08
C ALA A 86 1.84 4.41 33.40
#